data_AF-A0AA38GQM2-F1
#
_entry.id   AF-A0AA38GQM2-F1
#
_cell.length_a   1.000
_cell.length_b   1.000
_cell.length_c   1.000
_cell.angle_alpha   90.00
_cell.angle_beta   90.00
_cell.angle_gamma   90.00
#
_symmetry.space_group_name_H-M   'P 1'
#
loop_
_entity.id
_entity.type
_entity.pdbx_description
1 polymer ?
#
loop_
_entity_poly.entity_id
_entity_poly.type
_entity_poly.pdbx_seq_one_letter_code
_entity_poly.pdbx_strand_id
1 'polypeptide(L)'
;ITGLPLSGPNMSEREKNICIKIIEQTQHMFMLYEPYSFYKGSFDISNLEMLSIELSEEEKETFGFDVKDIEWKNYIENIHIPGLRQHVMKGRGTGLKGPAKTKT
;
A
#
# COMPACT_ATOMS: atom_id res chain seq x y z
N ILE A 1 -14.81 3.40 -5.34
CA ILE A 1 -14.82 1.92 -5.49
C ILE A 1 -15.88 1.57 -6.52
N THR A 2 -15.54 1.64 -7.80
CA THR A 2 -16.47 1.39 -8.92
C THR A 2 -16.15 0.05 -9.55
N GLY A 3 -17.09 -0.88 -9.44
CA GLY A 3 -17.32 -2.01 -10.37
C GLY A 3 -16.12 -2.88 -10.73
N LEU A 4 -15.71 -3.78 -9.83
CA LEU A 4 -15.12 -5.04 -10.28
C LEU A 4 -16.27 -5.96 -10.72
N PRO A 5 -16.28 -6.45 -11.98
CA PRO A 5 -17.34 -7.34 -12.44
C PRO A 5 -17.16 -8.69 -11.75
N LEU A 6 -17.87 -8.86 -10.63
CA LEU A 6 -18.02 -10.15 -9.98
C LEU A 6 -18.97 -10.98 -10.85
N SER A 7 -18.37 -11.77 -11.76
CA SER A 7 -18.96 -12.86 -12.53
C SER A 7 -20.30 -12.57 -13.24
N GLY A 8 -20.22 -12.11 -14.50
CA GLY A 8 -21.34 -12.15 -15.46
C GLY A 8 -21.23 -13.36 -16.40
N PRO A 9 -22.34 -13.87 -16.95
CA PRO A 9 -22.39 -15.13 -17.72
C PRO A 9 -21.63 -15.10 -19.07
N ASN A 10 -21.08 -13.96 -19.49
CA ASN A 10 -20.41 -13.76 -20.78
C ASN A 10 -19.03 -13.08 -20.63
N MET A 11 -18.16 -13.54 -19.72
CA MET A 11 -16.76 -13.08 -19.70
C MET A 11 -15.87 -13.92 -20.60
N SER A 12 -15.06 -13.22 -21.40
CA SER A 12 -13.96 -13.82 -22.17
C SER A 12 -12.91 -14.43 -21.24
N GLU A 13 -12.14 -15.38 -21.77
CA GLU A 13 -11.07 -16.04 -21.03
C GLU A 13 -10.03 -15.03 -20.51
N ARG A 14 -9.79 -13.95 -21.25
CA ARG A 14 -8.89 -12.87 -20.83
C ARG A 14 -9.41 -12.14 -19.58
N GLU A 15 -10.71 -11.84 -19.53
CA GLU A 15 -11.33 -11.14 -18.41
C GLU A 15 -11.34 -12.00 -17.15
N LYS A 16 -11.60 -13.31 -17.28
CA LYS A 16 -11.50 -14.26 -16.17
C LYS A 16 -10.09 -14.30 -15.60
N ASN A 17 -9.07 -14.38 -16.46
CA ASN A 17 -7.67 -14.38 -16.05
C ASN A 17 -7.25 -13.08 -15.35
N ILE A 18 -7.80 -11.93 -15.76
CA ILE A 18 -7.58 -10.66 -15.07
C ILE A 18 -8.25 -10.68 -13.69
N CYS A 19 -9.49 -11.12 -13.59
CA CYS A 19 -10.23 -11.18 -12.33
C CYS A 19 -9.53 -12.10 -11.31
N ILE A 20 -9.08 -13.28 -11.73
CA ILE A 20 -8.33 -14.21 -10.86
C ILE A 20 -7.08 -13.55 -10.28
N LYS A 21 -6.29 -12.87 -11.13
CA LYS A 21 -5.09 -12.17 -10.67
C LYS A 21 -5.40 -11.05 -9.68
N ILE A 22 -6.50 -10.32 -9.87
CA ILE A 22 -6.93 -9.26 -8.93
C ILE A 22 -7.33 -9.88 -7.59
N ILE A 23 -8.05 -11.00 -7.60
CA ILE A 23 -8.43 -11.72 -6.37
C ILE A 23 -7.19 -12.19 -5.62
N GLU A 24 -6.26 -12.87 -6.30
CA GLU A 24 -5.01 -13.34 -5.70
C GLU A 24 -4.18 -12.20 -5.12
N GLN A 25 -4.05 -11.08 -5.85
CA GLN A 25 -3.36 -9.89 -5.34
C GLN A 25 -4.07 -9.31 -4.11
N THR A 26 -5.40 -9.23 -4.12
CA THR A 26 -6.20 -8.69 -3.01
C THR A 26 -6.10 -9.57 -1.77
N GLN A 27 -6.15 -10.89 -1.94
CA GLN A 27 -5.95 -11.84 -0.84
C GLN A 27 -4.55 -11.71 -0.25
N HIS A 28 -3.51 -11.58 -1.08
CA HIS A 28 -2.14 -11.40 -0.60
C HIS A 28 -1.99 -10.10 0.19
N MET A 29 -2.59 -9.00 -0.28
CA MET A 29 -2.65 -7.74 0.45
C MET A 29 -3.31 -7.92 1.81
N PHE A 30 -4.48 -8.57 1.85
CA PHE A 30 -5.20 -8.80 3.09
C PHE A 30 -4.34 -9.58 4.09
N MET A 31 -3.71 -10.68 3.66
CA MET A 31 -2.84 -11.49 4.51
C MET A 31 -1.63 -10.71 5.05
N LEU A 32 -1.08 -9.78 4.27
CA LEU A 32 0.03 -8.94 4.73
C LEU A 32 -0.39 -7.97 5.83
N TYR A 33 -1.59 -7.40 5.72
CA TYR A 33 -2.10 -6.42 6.68
C TYR A 33 -2.88 -7.04 7.84
N GLU A 34 -3.29 -8.30 7.74
CA GLU A 34 -4.03 -9.04 8.77
C GLU A 34 -3.40 -8.92 10.17
N PRO A 35 -2.09 -9.18 10.38
CA PRO A 35 -1.50 -9.09 11.72
C PRO A 35 -1.48 -7.66 12.29
N TYR A 36 -1.57 -6.64 11.44
CA TYR A 36 -1.60 -5.23 11.87
C TYR A 36 -3.02 -4.70 12.06
N SER A 37 -3.96 -5.16 11.24
CA SER A 37 -5.34 -4.65 11.20
C SER A 37 -6.25 -5.32 12.23
N PHE A 38 -5.97 -6.58 12.58
CA PHE A 38 -6.75 -7.35 13.56
C PHE A 38 -6.01 -7.55 14.88
N TYR A 39 -4.88 -6.86 15.08
CA TYR A 39 -4.20 -6.86 16.37
C TYR A 39 -5.11 -6.25 17.43
N LYS A 40 -5.33 -6.99 18.53
CA LYS A 40 -6.23 -6.57 19.62
C LYS A 40 -5.59 -5.63 20.62
N GLY A 41 -4.30 -5.36 20.51
CA GLY A 41 -3.59 -4.42 21.36
C GLY A 41 -3.62 -3.01 20.79
N SER A 42 -3.58 -2.02 21.68
CA SER A 42 -3.26 -0.63 21.32
C SER A 42 -1.75 -0.41 21.44
N PHE A 43 -1.19 0.38 20.53
CA PHE A 43 0.17 0.86 20.65
C PHE A 43 0.14 2.23 21.34
N ASP A 44 0.65 2.30 22.57
CA ASP A 44 0.81 3.57 23.27
C ASP A 44 1.98 4.35 22.66
N ILE A 45 1.72 5.61 22.32
CA ILE A 45 2.69 6.52 21.72
C ILE A 45 3.08 7.65 22.68
N SER A 46 2.68 7.61 23.95
CA SER A 46 2.93 8.67 24.93
C SER A 46 4.42 9.05 25.03
N ASN A 47 5.33 8.07 24.95
CA ASN A 47 6.78 8.34 24.96
C ASN A 47 7.26 9.07 23.69
N LEU A 48 6.70 8.74 22.52
CA LEU A 48 7.00 9.43 21.27
C LEU A 48 6.52 10.88 21.34
N GLU A 49 5.32 11.10 21.89
CA GLU A 49 4.76 12.43 22.09
C GLU A 49 5.61 13.27 23.06
N MET A 50 6.05 12.70 24.18
CA MET A 50 6.95 13.39 25.12
C MET A 50 8.28 13.75 24.46
N LEU A 51 8.90 12.82 23.74
CA LEU A 51 10.13 13.10 22.98
C LEU A 51 9.92 14.21 21.97
N SER A 52 8.78 14.22 21.26
CA SER A 52 8.46 15.28 20.31
C SER A 52 8.34 16.65 20.97
N ILE A 53 7.80 16.73 22.20
CA ILE A 53 7.67 17.99 22.95
C ILE A 53 9.04 18.55 23.35
N GLU A 54 10.00 17.69 23.69
CA GLU A 54 11.34 18.08 24.13
C GLU A 54 12.24 18.61 23.00
N LEU A 55 11.91 18.34 21.75
CA LEU A 55 12.68 18.81 20.59
C LEU A 55 12.54 20.32 20.37
N SER A 56 13.61 20.93 19.87
CA SER A 56 13.54 22.30 19.33
C SER A 56 12.66 22.36 18.08
N GLU A 57 12.17 23.56 17.74
CA GLU A 57 11.34 23.74 16.55
C GLU A 57 12.06 23.35 15.24
N GLU A 58 13.38 23.60 15.16
CA GLU A 58 14.21 23.20 14.01
C GLU A 58 14.31 21.67 13.89
N GLU A 59 14.45 20.97 15.03
CA GLU A 59 14.48 19.51 15.06
C GLU A 59 13.10 18.90 14.73
N LYS A 60 12.01 19.50 15.22
CA LYS A 60 10.64 19.07 14.88
C LYS A 60 10.39 19.15 13.38
N GLU A 61 10.78 20.25 12.74
CA GLU A 61 10.66 20.43 11.29
C GLU A 61 11.53 19.42 10.52
N THR A 62 12.74 19.13 11.03
CA THR A 62 13.68 18.22 10.39
C THR A 62 13.25 16.75 10.47
N PHE A 63 12.76 16.31 11.62
CA PHE A 63 12.47 14.89 11.88
C PHE A 63 11.03 14.49 11.59
N GLY A 64 10.06 15.42 11.64
CA GLY A 64 8.66 15.16 11.29
C GLY A 64 7.98 14.13 12.19
N PHE A 65 7.99 14.37 13.51
CA PHE A 65 7.44 13.44 14.51
C PHE A 65 5.89 13.36 14.52
N ASP A 66 5.18 14.33 13.94
CA ASP A 66 3.72 14.28 13.86
C ASP A 66 3.25 13.48 12.63
N VAL A 67 2.83 12.25 12.88
CA VAL A 67 2.26 11.37 11.84
C VAL A 67 0.93 11.89 11.28
N LYS A 68 0.27 12.84 11.95
CA LYS A 68 -0.98 13.46 11.46
C LYS A 68 -0.72 14.42 10.31
N ASP A 69 0.51 14.94 10.17
CA ASP A 69 0.89 15.85 9.09
C ASP A 69 1.05 15.14 7.74
N ILE A 70 1.07 13.81 7.74
CA ILE A 70 1.10 13.02 6.51
C ILE A 70 -0.24 13.20 5.78
N GLU A 71 -0.17 13.58 4.50
CA GLU A 71 -1.33 13.53 3.60
C GLU A 71 -1.68 12.06 3.29
N TRP A 72 -2.34 11.39 4.24
CA TRP A 72 -2.52 9.94 4.26
C TRP A 72 -3.14 9.37 2.98
N LYS A 73 -4.10 10.08 2.39
CA LYS A 73 -4.71 9.64 1.13
C LYS A 73 -3.68 9.54 0.00
N ASN A 74 -2.93 10.61 -0.20
CA ASN A 74 -1.89 10.68 -1.22
C ASN A 74 -0.76 9.68 -0.93
N TYR A 75 -0.33 9.58 0.33
CA TYR A 75 0.67 8.60 0.75
C TYR A 75 0.22 7.17 0.43
N ILE A 76 -0.99 6.78 0.82
CA ILE A 76 -1.48 5.42 0.58
C ILE A 76 -1.66 5.13 -0.92
N GLU A 77 -2.31 6.02 -1.65
CA GLU A 77 -2.66 5.82 -3.07
C GLU A 77 -1.43 5.87 -3.99
N ASN A 78 -0.55 6.84 -3.78
CA ASN A 78 0.52 7.16 -4.74
C ASN A 78 1.91 6.71 -4.31
N ILE A 79 2.13 6.41 -3.02
CA ILE A 79 3.44 6.01 -2.49
C ILE A 79 3.42 4.57 -1.98
N HIS A 80 2.56 4.28 -1.00
CA HIS A 80 2.55 3.01 -0.26
C HIS A 80 2.11 1.82 -1.12
N ILE A 81 0.93 1.87 -1.73
CA ILE A 81 0.41 0.76 -2.55
C ILE A 81 1.34 0.48 -3.75
N PRO A 82 1.79 1.48 -4.52
CA PRO A 82 2.73 1.24 -5.62
C PRO A 82 4.06 0.63 -5.15
N GLY A 83 4.65 1.15 -4.08
CA GLY A 83 5.90 0.63 -3.51
C GLY A 83 5.75 -0.81 -3.03
N LEU A 84 4.65 -1.11 -2.34
CA LEU A 84 4.35 -2.47 -1.88
C LEU A 84 4.21 -3.45 -3.05
N ARG A 85 3.48 -3.08 -4.10
CA ARG A 85 3.35 -3.90 -5.32
C ARG A 85 4.70 -4.15 -5.98
N GLN A 86 5.57 -3.14 -5.99
CA GLN A 86 6.89 -3.20 -6.62
C GLN A 86 7.90 -4.04 -5.84
N HIS A 87 7.87 -4.01 -4.52
CA HIS A 87 8.96 -4.51 -3.67
C HIS A 87 8.58 -5.72 -2.82
N VAL A 88 7.33 -5.81 -2.38
CA VAL A 88 6.86 -6.89 -1.49
C VAL A 88 6.06 -7.93 -2.26
N MET A 89 5.27 -7.51 -3.25
CA MET A 89 4.43 -8.44 -4.03
C MET A 89 5.15 -9.05 -5.24
N LYS A 90 6.44 -8.77 -5.45
CA LYS A 90 7.23 -9.39 -6.53
C LYS A 90 7.53 -10.85 -6.20
N GLY A 91 6.70 -11.74 -6.71
CA GLY A 91 6.91 -13.19 -6.59
C GLY A 91 5.81 -14.03 -7.21
N ARG A 92 4.61 -13.50 -7.41
CA ARG A 92 3.51 -14.21 -8.08
C ARG A 92 2.77 -13.27 -9.03
N GLY A 93 3.25 -13.22 -10.27
CA GLY A 93 2.43 -12.81 -11.42
C GLY A 93 2.41 -11.34 -11.83
N THR A 94 3.56 -10.69 -12.09
CA THR A 94 3.60 -9.57 -13.06
C THR A 94 4.92 -9.55 -13.84
N GLY A 95 4.97 -10.29 -14.94
CA GLY A 95 5.90 -10.03 -16.04
C GLY A 95 5.52 -8.78 -16.83
N LEU A 96 5.33 -7.65 -16.14
CA LEU A 96 5.24 -6.34 -16.79
C LEU A 96 6.63 -5.73 -16.76
N LYS A 97 7.48 -6.16 -17.70
CA LYS A 97 8.59 -5.31 -18.15
C LYS A 97 7.93 -4.12 -18.85
N GLY A 98 8.05 -2.93 -18.28
CA GLY A 98 7.72 -1.70 -19.00
C GLY A 98 8.57 -1.60 -20.27
N PRO A 99 8.09 -0.92 -21.33
CA PRO A 99 8.82 -0.83 -22.58
C PRO A 99 10.20 -0.22 -22.33
N ALA A 100 11.24 -0.92 -22.78
CA ALA A 100 12.59 -0.39 -22.79
C ALA A 100 12.60 0.88 -23.65
N LYS A 101 12.92 2.03 -23.04
CA LYS A 101 13.18 3.24 -23.81
C LYS A 101 14.44 2.99 -24.64
N THR A 102 14.28 2.93 -25.96
CA THR A 102 15.39 2.96 -26.91
C THR A 102 16.09 4.31 -26.76
N LYS A 103 17.35 4.29 -26.33
CA LYS A 103 18.24 5.46 -26.48
C LYS A 103 18.86 5.40 -27.87
N THR A 104 18.75 6.52 -28.57
CA THR A 104 19.54 6.94 -29.72
C THR A 104 21.02 7.04 -29.35
#